data_AF-A0A1S3DP75-F1
#
_entry.id   AF-A0A1S3DP75-F1
#
_cell.length_a   1.000
_cell.length_b   1.000
_cell.length_c   1.000
_cell.angle_alpha   90.00
_cell.angle_beta   90.00
_cell.angle_gamma   90.00
#
_symmetry.space_group_name_H-M   'P 1'
#
loop_
_entity.id
_entity.type
_entity.pdbx_description
1 polymer ?
#
loop_
_entity_poly.entity_id
_entity_poly.type
_entity_poly.pdbx_seq_one_letter_code
_entity_poly.pdbx_strand_id
1 'polypeptide(L)'
;LHYEFLVLLFLLQVEVSKQGKYIVCFDPLDGSSNIDCLVSIGSIFSIFRKQTPGPVTPNDALQKGNEMVAGGYALYGSATMVVLSVGKGQGVHGFMLDPVPNLWYAYHEWYPEPCLVVREDV
;
A
#
# COMPACT_ATOMS: atom_id res chain seq x y z
N LEU A 1 17.56 -7.61 -20.77
CA LEU A 1 16.96 -8.46 -19.71
C LEU A 1 17.57 -8.17 -18.31
N HIS A 2 17.91 -6.92 -18.00
CA HIS A 2 18.55 -6.56 -16.71
C HIS A 2 18.34 -5.06 -16.38
N TYR A 3 17.12 -4.55 -16.46
CA TYR A 3 16.81 -3.15 -16.10
C TYR A 3 15.33 -2.95 -15.72
N GLU A 4 14.80 -3.62 -14.69
CA GLU A 4 13.41 -3.38 -14.25
C GLU A 4 13.25 -3.65 -12.73
N PHE A 5 14.21 -3.25 -11.89
CA PHE A 5 14.04 -3.32 -10.42
C PHE A 5 14.83 -2.23 -9.68
N LEU A 6 15.00 -1.07 -10.30
CA LEU A 6 15.37 0.14 -9.56
C LEU A 6 14.07 0.76 -9.06
N VAL A 7 13.62 0.28 -7.89
CA VAL A 7 12.72 1.07 -7.05
C VAL A 7 13.48 2.35 -6.74
N LEU A 8 13.27 3.40 -7.53
CA LEU A 8 13.74 4.73 -7.16
C LEU A 8 12.98 5.08 -5.89
N LEU A 9 13.64 4.91 -4.75
CA LEU A 9 13.14 5.38 -3.47
C LEU A 9 13.18 6.91 -3.50
N PHE A 10 12.15 7.53 -4.05
CA PHE A 10 11.93 8.96 -3.93
C PHE A 10 11.48 9.25 -2.50
N LEU A 11 12.35 9.88 -1.71
CA LEU A 11 11.99 10.36 -0.38
C LEU A 11 11.17 11.65 -0.50
N LEU A 12 9.86 11.51 -0.35
CA LEU A 12 8.95 12.65 -0.25
C LEU A 12 8.83 13.06 1.22
N GLN A 13 9.46 14.18 1.58
CA GLN A 13 9.29 14.77 2.91
C GLN A 13 8.09 15.72 2.92
N VAL A 14 7.10 15.38 3.74
CA VAL A 14 5.95 16.25 4.01
C VAL A 14 6.42 17.45 4.84
N GLU A 15 5.82 18.63 4.60
CA GLU A 15 6.03 19.84 5.41
C GLU A 15 5.92 19.54 6.91
N VAL A 16 6.81 20.09 7.73
CA VAL A 16 6.92 19.77 9.17
C VAL A 16 5.59 19.93 9.91
N SER A 17 4.79 20.94 9.56
CA SER A 17 3.48 21.20 10.16
C SER A 17 2.41 20.14 9.84
N LYS A 18 2.63 19.33 8.80
CA LYS A 18 1.73 18.28 8.32
C LYS A 18 2.29 16.86 8.57
N GLN A 19 3.44 16.74 9.23
CA GLN A 19 4.05 15.44 9.51
C GLN A 19 3.25 14.65 10.56
N GLY A 20 2.99 13.38 10.25
CA GLY A 20 2.33 12.43 11.15
C GLY A 20 3.29 11.51 11.90
N LYS A 21 2.72 10.49 12.54
CA LYS A 21 3.47 9.45 13.29
C LYS A 21 3.92 8.27 12.43
N TYR A 22 3.59 8.29 11.15
CA TYR A 22 3.79 7.18 10.23
C TYR A 22 4.70 7.58 9.07
N ILE A 23 5.42 6.59 8.56
CA ILE A 23 6.28 6.67 7.39
C ILE A 23 5.72 5.68 6.38
N VAL A 24 5.52 6.14 5.15
CA VAL A 24 4.97 5.34 4.07
C VAL A 24 6.04 5.19 3.01
N CYS A 25 6.39 3.95 2.69
CA CYS A 25 7.21 3.63 1.53
C CYS A 25 6.28 3.02 0.48
N PHE A 26 6.25 3.56 -0.73
CA PHE A 26 5.36 3.11 -1.78
C PHE A 26 6.05 3.05 -3.14
N ASP A 27 5.68 2.06 -3.94
CA ASP A 27 5.91 2.03 -5.37
C ASP A 27 4.61 2.48 -6.05
N PRO A 28 4.58 3.67 -6.67
CA PRO A 28 3.35 4.19 -7.27
C PRO A 28 2.86 3.33 -8.44
N LEU A 29 3.76 2.65 -9.16
CA LEU A 29 3.40 1.95 -10.39
C LEU A 29 4.36 0.78 -10.66
N ASP A 30 4.16 -0.31 -9.91
CA ASP A 30 4.83 -1.58 -10.13
C ASP A 30 4.37 -2.21 -11.45
N GLY A 31 5.33 -2.77 -12.19
CA GLY A 31 5.11 -3.31 -13.53
C GLY A 31 4.83 -2.24 -14.59
N SER A 32 5.29 -0.99 -14.42
CA SER A 32 5.06 0.08 -15.40
C SER A 32 5.49 -0.24 -16.84
N SER A 33 6.49 -1.10 -17.05
CA SER A 33 6.88 -1.60 -18.37
C SER A 33 5.79 -2.43 -19.08
N ASN A 34 4.80 -2.91 -18.34
CA ASN A 34 3.68 -3.69 -18.87
C ASN A 34 2.52 -2.82 -19.38
N ILE A 35 2.55 -1.51 -19.18
CA ILE A 35 1.48 -0.59 -19.59
C ILE A 35 1.17 -0.73 -21.08
N ASP A 36 2.20 -0.75 -21.92
CA ASP A 36 2.04 -0.85 -23.39
C ASP A 36 1.47 -2.19 -23.84
N CYS A 37 1.60 -3.23 -23.01
CA CYS A 37 1.07 -4.56 -23.29
C CYS A 37 -0.34 -4.79 -22.73
N LEU A 38 -0.93 -3.80 -22.03
CA LEU A 38 -2.22 -3.91 -21.32
C LEU A 38 -2.26 -5.09 -20.34
N VAL A 39 -1.12 -5.48 -19.80
CA VAL A 39 -1.02 -6.50 -18.74
C VAL A 39 -1.24 -5.83 -17.39
N SER A 40 -1.66 -6.59 -16.39
CA SER A 40 -1.92 -6.07 -15.05
C SER A 40 -0.69 -5.38 -14.46
N ILE A 41 -0.94 -4.25 -13.82
CA ILE A 41 0.04 -3.42 -13.10
C ILE A 41 -0.47 -3.19 -11.68
N GLY A 42 0.33 -2.57 -10.81
CA GLY A 42 -0.07 -2.36 -9.44
C GLY A 42 0.59 -1.18 -8.76
N SER A 43 0.20 -0.92 -7.53
CA SER A 43 0.91 -0.03 -6.61
C SER A 43 1.19 -0.81 -5.34
N ILE A 44 2.38 -0.69 -4.77
CA ILE A 44 2.76 -1.39 -3.54
C ILE A 44 2.98 -0.35 -2.45
N PHE A 45 2.55 -0.62 -1.23
CA PHE A 45 2.80 0.28 -0.11
C PHE A 45 3.14 -0.50 1.17
N SER A 46 3.92 0.16 2.01
CA SER A 46 4.28 -0.29 3.35
C SER A 46 4.22 0.89 4.31
N ILE A 47 3.69 0.65 5.50
CA ILE A 47 3.49 1.66 6.53
C ILE A 47 4.29 1.24 7.75
N PHE A 48 5.13 2.16 8.23
CA PHE A 48 5.93 2.03 9.44
C PHE A 48 5.51 3.10 10.43
N ARG A 49 5.66 2.81 11.72
CA ARG A 49 5.56 3.83 12.76
C ARG A 49 6.93 4.49 12.93
N LYS A 50 6.97 5.82 13.06
CA LYS A 50 8.22 6.52 13.41
C LYS A 50 8.69 6.09 14.80
N GLN A 51 9.96 5.69 14.91
CA GLN A 51 10.54 5.21 16.18
C GLN A 51 11.33 6.28 16.93
N THR A 52 11.80 7.32 16.24
CA THR A 52 12.64 8.38 16.81
C THR A 52 11.81 9.62 17.19
N PRO A 53 12.18 10.35 18.27
CA PRO A 53 11.64 11.68 18.54
C PRO A 53 12.22 12.72 17.57
N GLY A 54 11.56 13.88 17.44
CA GLY A 54 12.05 15.00 16.63
C GLY A 54 11.65 14.94 15.14
N PRO A 55 12.29 15.75 14.27
CA PRO A 55 12.01 15.79 12.83
C PRO A 55 12.23 14.43 12.13
N VAL A 56 11.52 14.18 11.03
CA VAL A 56 11.72 12.99 10.18
C VAL A 56 13.06 13.10 9.44
N THR A 57 13.84 12.02 9.51
CA THR A 57 15.10 11.85 8.76
C THR A 57 14.98 10.71 7.75
N PRO A 58 15.76 10.71 6.66
CA PRO A 58 15.81 9.58 5.73
C PRO A 58 16.05 8.22 6.39
N ASN A 59 16.82 8.19 7.49
CA ASN A 59 17.10 6.97 8.24
C ASN A 59 15.86 6.39 8.93
N ASP A 60 14.84 7.21 9.21
CA ASP A 60 13.59 6.72 9.80
C ASP A 60 12.78 5.84 8.83
N ALA A 61 13.06 5.93 7.52
CA ALA A 61 12.47 5.04 6.50
C ALA A 61 13.21 3.69 6.39
N LEU A 62 14.45 3.60 6.89
CA LEU A 62 15.28 2.40 6.84
C LEU A 62 14.99 1.48 8.04
N GLN A 63 13.73 1.11 8.22
CA GLN A 63 13.31 0.16 9.25
C GLN A 63 13.32 -1.28 8.73
N LYS A 64 13.52 -2.24 9.63
CA LYS A 64 13.40 -3.67 9.28
C LYS A 64 11.96 -3.98 8.89
N GLY A 65 11.75 -4.84 7.91
CA GLY A 65 10.40 -5.19 7.42
C GLY A 65 9.48 -5.79 8.49
N ASN A 66 10.03 -6.44 9.52
CA ASN A 66 9.24 -6.94 10.66
C ASN A 66 8.71 -5.81 11.57
N GLU A 67 9.09 -4.55 11.37
CA GLU A 67 8.56 -3.37 12.06
C GLU A 67 7.42 -2.69 11.28
N MET A 68 7.03 -3.22 10.11
CA MET A 68 5.84 -2.77 9.40
C MET A 68 4.59 -2.92 10.28
N VAL A 69 3.78 -1.86 10.32
CA VAL A 69 2.48 -1.85 11.01
C VAL A 69 1.34 -2.20 10.06
N ALA A 70 1.52 -1.93 8.77
CA ALA A 70 0.63 -2.36 7.71
C ALA A 70 1.40 -2.42 6.38
N GLY A 71 0.86 -3.16 5.42
CA GLY A 71 1.37 -3.19 4.05
C GLY A 71 0.34 -3.80 3.12
N GLY A 72 0.49 -3.55 1.83
CA GLY A 72 -0.45 -4.03 0.85
C GLY A 72 -0.09 -3.62 -0.56
N TYR A 73 -0.95 -4.01 -1.48
CA TYR A 73 -0.86 -3.60 -2.88
C TYR A 73 -2.24 -3.35 -3.46
N ALA A 74 -2.31 -2.41 -4.39
CA ALA A 74 -3.41 -2.26 -5.32
C ALA A 74 -3.04 -2.99 -6.62
N LEU A 75 -3.97 -3.76 -7.17
CA LEU A 75 -3.82 -4.46 -8.44
C LEU A 75 -4.81 -3.84 -9.43
N TYR A 76 -4.31 -3.41 -10.58
CA TYR A 76 -5.07 -2.86 -11.68
C TYR A 76 -5.04 -3.88 -12.83
N GLY A 77 -6.01 -4.80 -12.80
CA GLY A 77 -6.17 -5.85 -13.82
C GLY A 77 -7.53 -5.75 -14.52
N SER A 78 -8.14 -6.90 -14.80
CA SER A 78 -9.53 -6.96 -15.28
C SER A 78 -10.54 -6.40 -14.27
N ALA A 79 -10.19 -6.41 -12.99
CA ALA A 79 -10.83 -5.69 -11.90
C ALA A 79 -9.76 -4.97 -11.07
N THR A 80 -10.15 -3.90 -10.38
CA THR A 80 -9.28 -3.20 -9.44
C THR A 80 -9.47 -3.76 -8.05
N MET A 81 -8.37 -4.16 -7.40
CA MET A 81 -8.38 -4.83 -6.11
C MET A 81 -7.34 -4.21 -5.19
N VAL A 82 -7.62 -4.15 -3.89
CA VAL A 82 -6.63 -3.81 -2.86
C VAL A 82 -6.52 -4.99 -1.91
N VAL A 83 -5.29 -5.43 -1.68
CA VAL A 83 -4.97 -6.46 -0.70
C VAL A 83 -4.07 -5.84 0.34
N LEU A 84 -4.47 -5.94 1.62
CA LEU A 84 -3.69 -5.37 2.71
C LEU A 84 -3.67 -6.25 3.95
N SER A 85 -2.63 -6.07 4.74
CA SER A 85 -2.48 -6.62 6.08
C SER A 85 -2.24 -5.47 7.04
N VAL A 86 -2.97 -5.45 8.16
CA VAL A 86 -2.81 -4.45 9.22
C VAL A 86 -2.55 -5.19 10.52
N GLY A 87 -1.49 -4.81 11.22
CA GLY A 87 -1.12 -5.45 12.48
C GLY A 87 -0.50 -6.85 12.30
N LYS A 88 0.41 -7.19 13.22
CA LYS A 88 1.07 -8.49 13.20
C LYS A 88 0.07 -9.60 13.51
N GLY A 89 -0.07 -10.55 12.59
CA GLY A 89 -0.87 -11.75 12.80
C GLY A 89 -2.39 -11.56 12.64
N GLN A 90 -2.87 -10.41 12.13
CA GLN A 90 -4.31 -10.23 11.86
C GLN A 90 -4.75 -10.75 10.48
N GLY A 91 -3.83 -11.34 9.72
CA GLY A 91 -4.13 -11.92 8.41
C GLY A 91 -4.03 -10.92 7.27
N VAL A 92 -4.64 -11.29 6.15
CA VAL A 92 -4.63 -10.53 4.88
C VAL A 92 -6.08 -10.41 4.42
N HIS A 93 -6.46 -9.19 4.02
CA HIS A 93 -7.81 -8.84 3.59
C HIS A 93 -7.78 -8.34 2.15
N GLY A 94 -8.70 -8.84 1.32
CA GLY A 94 -8.87 -8.42 -0.06
C GLY A 94 -10.17 -7.65 -0.27
N PHE A 95 -10.07 -6.50 -0.93
CA PHE A 95 -11.18 -5.65 -1.36
C PHE A 95 -11.17 -5.48 -2.89
N MET A 96 -12.34 -5.42 -3.50
CA MET A 96 -12.53 -5.19 -4.93
C MET A 96 -13.34 -3.93 -5.14
N LEU A 97 -12.89 -3.06 -6.05
CA LEU A 97 -13.58 -1.83 -6.39
C LEU A 97 -14.73 -2.11 -7.37
N ASP A 98 -15.92 -1.63 -7.02
CA ASP A 98 -16.98 -1.39 -7.98
C ASP A 98 -16.92 0.08 -8.42
N PRO A 99 -16.59 0.34 -9.70
CA PRO A 99 -16.39 1.69 -10.19
C PRO A 99 -17.70 2.48 -10.33
N VAL A 100 -18.87 1.84 -10.28
CA VAL A 100 -20.15 2.54 -10.47
C VAL A 100 -20.52 3.35 -9.23
N PRO A 101 -20.62 2.77 -8.02
CA PRO A 101 -20.81 3.53 -6.79
C PRO A 101 -19.49 4.01 -6.17
N ASN A 102 -18.31 3.67 -6.74
CA ASN A 102 -16.99 3.86 -6.12
C ASN A 102 -16.91 3.25 -4.71
N LEU A 103 -17.27 1.97 -4.61
CA LEU A 103 -17.26 1.24 -3.35
C LEU A 103 -16.30 0.05 -3.38
N TRP A 104 -15.67 -0.19 -2.23
CA TRP A 104 -14.81 -1.35 -2.00
C TRP A 104 -15.59 -2.45 -1.30
N TYR A 105 -15.68 -3.62 -1.94
CA TYR A 105 -16.30 -4.82 -1.40
C TYR A 105 -15.25 -5.81 -0.95
N ALA A 106 -15.33 -6.26 0.30
CA ALA A 106 -14.51 -7.38 0.78
C ALA A 106 -14.86 -8.65 -0.02
N TYR A 107 -13.84 -9.32 -0.58
CA TYR A 107 -14.04 -10.53 -1.40
C TYR A 107 -13.24 -11.73 -0.90
N HIS A 108 -12.23 -11.53 -0.04
CA HIS A 108 -11.45 -12.63 0.52
C HIS A 108 -10.93 -12.28 1.92
N GLU A 109 -11.45 -12.97 2.94
CA GLU A 109 -10.86 -13.03 4.27
C GLU A 109 -10.25 -14.42 4.43
N TRP A 110 -8.95 -14.49 4.75
CA TRP A 110 -8.27 -15.75 5.02
C TRP A 110 -8.65 -16.39 6.38
N TYR A 111 -9.78 -15.98 6.99
CA TYR A 111 -10.50 -16.58 8.13
C TYR A 111 -11.98 -16.12 8.09
N PRO A 112 -12.98 -16.88 8.62
CA PRO A 112 -14.35 -16.84 8.10
C PRO A 112 -15.27 -15.76 8.71
N GLU A 113 -15.91 -14.97 7.81
CA GLU A 113 -17.20 -14.20 7.89
C GLU A 113 -17.25 -12.85 8.65
N PRO A 114 -18.08 -11.84 8.22
CA PRO A 114 -18.59 -11.48 6.89
C PRO A 114 -18.19 -10.05 6.42
N CYS A 115 -18.40 -9.81 5.12
CA CYS A 115 -18.04 -8.63 4.33
C CYS A 115 -18.17 -7.25 5.03
N LEU A 116 -17.05 -6.58 5.26
CA LEU A 116 -17.00 -5.15 5.55
C LEU A 116 -17.13 -4.33 4.26
N VAL A 117 -18.08 -3.39 4.22
CA VAL A 117 -18.17 -2.35 3.19
C VAL A 117 -17.44 -1.11 3.72
N VAL A 118 -16.39 -0.68 3.02
CA VAL A 118 -15.66 0.55 3.35
C VAL A 118 -16.05 1.62 2.33
N ARG A 119 -16.58 2.74 2.84
CA ARG A 119 -16.95 3.92 2.04
C ARG A 119 -15.81 4.93 2.07
N GLU A 120 -15.40 5.45 0.92
CA GLU A 120 -14.45 6.58 0.82
C GLU A 120 -15.14 7.90 1.18
N ASP A 121 -15.51 8.05 2.45
CA ASP A 121 -16.07 9.30 2.98
C ASP A 121 -15.17 9.80 4.14
N VAL A 122 -13.90 10.15 3.86
CA VAL A 122 -13.06 11.04 4.71
C VAL A 122 -12.16 11.91 3.83
#